data_AF-K1Y3H7-F1
#
_entry.id   AF-K1Y3H7-F1
#
_cell.length_a   1.000
_cell.length_b   1.000
_cell.length_c   1.000
_cell.angle_alpha   90.00
_cell.angle_beta   90.00
_cell.angle_gamma   90.00
#
_symmetry.space_group_name_H-M   'P 1'
#
loop_
_entity.id
_entity.type
_entity.pdbx_description
1 polymer ?
#
loop_
_entity_poly.entity_id
_entity_poly.type
_entity_poly.pdbx_seq_one_letter_code
_entity_poly.pdbx_strand_id
1 'polypeptide(L)'
;MRFLALLTVAPRASAMLDVLAREAGLLYFGTATDNGELNNTKYVKILRDQKEWGQLTSSNGMKWFATEPEQGVFNFSMGSVVADLAGKDGRFLRCHTLVWHSQLAPWVAATNWTKETPKAAMEGNEWKGRDEKEAA
;
A
#
# COMPACT_ATOMS: atom_id res chain seq x y z
N MET A 1 -7.05 -48.01 -34.62
CA MET A 1 -7.51 -47.47 -33.33
C MET A 1 -6.74 -46.18 -33.06
N ARG A 2 -7.43 -45.03 -32.91
CA ARG A 2 -6.78 -43.74 -32.65
C ARG A 2 -6.37 -43.67 -31.18
N PHE A 3 -5.09 -43.44 -30.89
CA PHE A 3 -4.62 -43.08 -29.55
C PHE A 3 -4.98 -41.62 -29.28
N LEU A 4 -5.81 -41.38 -28.26
CA LEU A 4 -6.09 -40.05 -27.76
C LEU A 4 -4.98 -39.69 -26.75
N ALA A 5 -4.03 -38.85 -27.16
CA ALA A 5 -3.02 -38.32 -26.25
C ALA A 5 -3.67 -37.27 -25.34
N LEU A 6 -3.74 -37.54 -24.04
CA LEU A 6 -4.17 -36.58 -23.04
C LEU A 6 -3.01 -35.61 -22.78
N LEU A 7 -3.06 -34.41 -23.35
CA LEU A 7 -2.14 -33.34 -22.98
C LEU A 7 -2.47 -32.86 -21.57
N THR A 8 -1.65 -33.21 -20.59
CA THR A 8 -1.65 -32.57 -19.28
C THR A 8 -1.02 -31.18 -19.43
N VAL A 9 -1.85 -30.14 -19.52
CA VAL A 9 -1.39 -28.76 -19.36
C VAL A 9 -1.07 -28.58 -17.87
N ALA A 10 0.22 -28.63 -17.51
CA ALA A 10 0.63 -28.22 -16.18
C ALA A 10 0.13 -26.78 -15.96
N PRO A 11 -0.60 -26.49 -14.86
CA PRO A 11 -0.97 -25.12 -14.57
C PRO A 11 0.32 -24.29 -14.52
N ARG A 12 0.32 -23.12 -15.16
CA ARG A 12 1.36 -22.13 -14.91
C ARG A 12 1.38 -21.93 -13.40
N ALA A 13 2.53 -22.15 -12.77
CA ALA A 13 2.72 -21.83 -11.35
C ALA A 13 2.55 -20.32 -11.15
N SER A 14 1.31 -19.88 -10.95
CA SER A 14 0.97 -18.73 -10.14
C SER A 14 0.79 -19.32 -8.76
N ALA A 15 1.59 -18.86 -7.79
CA ALA A 15 1.55 -19.41 -6.45
C ALA A 15 0.23 -19.07 -5.75
N MET A 16 -0.55 -18.12 -6.30
CA MET A 16 -1.85 -17.68 -5.79
C MET A 16 -1.77 -17.42 -4.27
N LEU A 17 -0.73 -16.68 -3.87
CA LEU A 17 -0.33 -16.56 -2.47
C LEU A 17 -1.45 -16.07 -1.56
N ASP A 18 -2.26 -15.11 -2.00
CA ASP A 18 -3.40 -14.63 -1.23
C ASP A 18 -4.49 -15.70 -1.10
N VAL A 19 -4.77 -16.44 -2.17
CA VAL A 19 -5.77 -17.52 -2.13
C VAL A 19 -5.34 -18.58 -1.12
N LEU A 20 -4.09 -19.05 -1.20
CA LEU A 20 -3.56 -20.06 -0.28
C LEU A 20 -3.52 -19.54 1.17
N ALA A 21 -3.16 -18.27 1.37
CA ALA A 21 -3.17 -17.66 2.70
C ALA A 21 -4.57 -17.63 3.31
N ARG A 22 -5.59 -17.28 2.51
CA ARG A 22 -6.99 -17.25 2.95
C ARG A 22 -7.56 -18.64 3.19
N GLU A 23 -7.22 -19.62 2.36
CA GLU A 23 -7.56 -21.04 2.59
C GLU A 23 -6.93 -21.57 3.89
N ALA A 24 -5.75 -21.08 4.26
CA ALA A 24 -5.10 -21.37 5.54
C ALA A 24 -5.67 -20.55 6.73
N GLY A 25 -6.68 -19.70 6.51
CA GLY A 25 -7.36 -18.92 7.56
C GLY A 25 -6.75 -17.55 7.87
N LEU A 26 -5.81 -17.05 7.05
CA LEU A 26 -5.29 -15.68 7.17
C LEU A 26 -6.22 -14.68 6.47
N LEU A 27 -6.13 -13.40 6.83
CA LEU A 27 -6.94 -12.35 6.20
C LEU A 27 -6.47 -12.03 4.77
N TYR A 28 -5.15 -12.03 4.55
CA TYR A 28 -4.53 -11.73 3.26
C TYR A 28 -3.09 -12.23 3.19
N PHE A 29 -2.57 -12.37 1.96
CA PHE A 29 -1.15 -12.22 1.63
C PHE A 29 -0.97 -10.92 0.85
N GLY A 30 0.02 -10.12 1.22
CA GLY A 30 0.14 -8.74 0.73
C GLY A 30 1.52 -8.40 0.19
N THR A 31 1.60 -7.25 -0.48
CA THR A 31 2.85 -6.66 -0.94
C THR A 31 2.87 -5.14 -0.74
N ALA A 32 4.08 -4.58 -0.66
CA ALA A 32 4.27 -3.13 -0.72
C ALA A 32 4.60 -2.71 -2.16
N THR A 33 4.27 -1.48 -2.51
CA THR A 33 4.64 -0.86 -3.79
C THR A 33 4.87 0.63 -3.58
N ASP A 34 5.47 1.29 -4.57
CA ASP A 34 5.70 2.72 -4.56
C ASP A 34 5.38 3.37 -5.92
N ASN A 35 5.09 4.67 -5.91
CA ASN A 35 4.61 5.40 -7.09
C ASN A 35 5.56 5.29 -8.30
N GLY A 36 6.88 5.24 -8.07
CA GLY A 36 7.87 5.12 -9.14
C GLY A 36 7.84 3.79 -9.90
N GLU A 37 7.27 2.74 -9.31
CA GLU A 37 7.20 1.40 -9.89
C GLU A 37 6.03 1.25 -10.87
N LEU A 38 5.02 2.13 -10.75
CA LEU A 38 3.74 2.02 -11.46
C LEU A 38 3.81 2.37 -12.95
N ASN A 39 4.95 2.86 -13.43
CA ASN A 39 5.22 3.03 -14.86
C ASN A 39 5.71 1.74 -15.53
N ASN A 40 6.12 0.73 -14.75
CA ASN A 40 6.54 -0.56 -15.28
C ASN A 40 5.33 -1.48 -15.49
N THR A 41 4.86 -1.57 -16.74
CA THR A 41 3.66 -2.35 -17.09
C THR A 41 3.75 -3.83 -16.74
N LYS A 42 4.96 -4.43 -16.79
CA LYS A 42 5.16 -5.83 -16.41
C LYS A 42 5.02 -6.02 -14.90
N TYR A 43 5.59 -5.11 -14.12
CA TYR A 43 5.44 -5.10 -12.65
C TYR A 43 3.97 -4.89 -12.27
N VAL A 44 3.31 -3.87 -12.83
CA VAL A 44 1.90 -3.55 -12.54
C VAL A 44 0.97 -4.70 -12.90
N LYS A 45 1.26 -5.45 -13.97
CA LYS A 45 0.48 -6.64 -14.32
C LYS A 45 0.51 -7.69 -13.21
N ILE A 46 1.65 -7.91 -12.57
CA ILE A 46 1.80 -8.85 -11.45
C ILE A 46 1.19 -8.26 -10.17
N LEU A 47 1.45 -6.98 -9.89
CA LEU A 47 0.90 -6.27 -8.73
C LEU A 47 -0.63 -6.27 -8.69
N ARG A 48 -1.28 -6.25 -9.87
CA ARG A 48 -2.75 -6.28 -10.00
C ARG A 48 -3.36 -7.67 -9.91
N ASP A 49 -2.55 -8.73 -9.84
CA ASP A 49 -3.09 -10.07 -9.65
C ASP A 49 -3.58 -10.25 -8.21
N GLN A 50 -4.90 -10.15 -8.03
CA GLN A 50 -5.55 -10.29 -6.72
C GLN A 50 -5.40 -11.71 -6.14
N LYS A 51 -5.09 -12.72 -6.96
CA LYS A 51 -4.82 -14.07 -6.44
C LYS A 51 -3.48 -14.15 -5.73
N GLU A 52 -2.53 -13.30 -6.13
CA GLU A 52 -1.23 -13.20 -5.48
C GLU A 52 -1.27 -12.19 -4.32
N TRP A 53 -1.95 -11.05 -4.49
CA TRP A 53 -1.90 -9.94 -3.54
C TRP A 53 -3.31 -9.47 -3.13
N GLY A 54 -3.79 -9.88 -1.96
CA GLY A 54 -5.03 -9.40 -1.36
C GLY A 54 -4.87 -8.14 -0.51
N GLN A 55 -3.63 -7.63 -0.37
CA GLN A 55 -3.32 -6.45 0.43
C GLN A 55 -2.20 -5.62 -0.18
N LEU A 56 -2.32 -4.29 -0.12
CA LEU A 56 -1.31 -3.35 -0.57
C LEU A 56 -0.86 -2.37 0.54
N THR A 57 0.45 -2.09 0.58
CA THR A 57 1.05 -1.07 1.45
C THR A 57 1.72 -0.01 0.58
N SER A 58 1.43 1.26 0.83
CA SER A 58 2.19 2.36 0.22
C SER A 58 3.55 2.49 0.92
N SER A 59 4.64 2.19 0.23
CA SER A 59 5.98 2.20 0.82
C SER A 59 6.40 3.59 1.32
N ASN A 60 6.07 4.65 0.57
CA ASN A 60 6.53 6.00 0.88
C ASN A 60 5.44 7.08 0.82
N GLY A 61 4.44 6.95 -0.06
CA GLY A 61 3.40 7.97 -0.26
C GLY A 61 2.51 8.30 0.94
N MET A 62 2.67 7.60 2.06
CA MET A 62 1.92 7.81 3.32
C MET A 62 2.84 8.09 4.52
N LYS A 63 4.14 8.35 4.30
CA LYS A 63 5.07 8.78 5.35
C LYS A 63 5.02 10.29 5.53
N TRP A 64 5.48 10.78 6.69
CA TRP A 64 5.37 12.19 7.09
C TRP A 64 5.93 13.17 6.03
N PHE A 65 7.10 12.88 5.44
CA PHE A 65 7.66 13.76 4.40
C PHE A 65 6.74 13.95 3.19
N ALA A 66 5.90 12.95 2.89
CA ALA A 66 4.97 13.00 1.77
C ALA A 66 3.64 13.61 2.18
N THR A 67 3.12 13.25 3.35
CA THR A 67 1.77 13.63 3.80
C THR A 67 1.67 15.05 4.34
N GLU A 68 2.72 15.59 4.93
CA GLU A 68 2.75 16.95 5.51
C GLU A 68 4.12 17.60 5.27
N PRO A 69 4.48 17.92 4.01
CA PRO A 69 5.81 18.44 3.66
C PRO A 69 6.12 19.81 4.29
N GLU A 70 5.09 20.59 4.61
CA GLU A 70 5.14 21.84 5.38
C GLU A 70 4.13 21.74 6.54
N GLN A 71 4.44 22.34 7.69
CA GLN A 71 3.60 22.22 8.88
C GLN A 71 2.17 22.72 8.62
N GLY A 72 1.18 21.84 8.85
CA GLY A 72 -0.24 22.13 8.60
C GLY A 72 -0.68 22.05 7.14
N VAL A 73 0.23 21.80 6.19
CA VAL A 73 -0.07 21.68 4.76
C VAL A 73 -0.01 20.21 4.35
N PHE A 74 -1.19 19.62 4.11
CA PHE A 74 -1.29 18.20 3.81
C PHE A 74 -1.29 17.91 2.30
N ASN A 75 -0.59 16.85 1.91
CA ASN A 75 -0.57 16.33 0.55
C ASN A 75 -0.72 14.80 0.53
N PHE A 76 -1.89 14.31 0.11
CA PHE A 76 -2.16 12.87 0.05
C PHE A 76 -2.00 12.27 -1.34
N SER A 77 -1.61 13.07 -2.35
CA SER A 77 -1.62 12.64 -3.75
C SER A 77 -0.81 11.37 -4.02
N MET A 78 0.38 11.24 -3.43
CA MET A 78 1.21 10.04 -3.59
C MET A 78 0.55 8.80 -2.98
N GLY A 79 0.10 8.89 -1.72
CA GLY A 79 -0.55 7.80 -0.99
C GLY A 79 -1.88 7.37 -1.62
N SER A 80 -2.66 8.32 -2.15
CA SER A 80 -3.94 8.04 -2.80
C SER A 80 -3.79 7.10 -3.98
N VAL A 81 -2.68 7.11 -4.71
CA VAL A 81 -2.48 6.19 -5.85
C VAL A 81 -2.55 4.73 -5.43
N VAL A 82 -1.90 4.36 -4.32
CA VAL A 82 -1.91 2.98 -3.81
C VAL A 82 -3.22 2.68 -3.10
N ALA A 83 -3.79 3.66 -2.38
CA ALA A 83 -5.11 3.51 -1.74
C ALA A 83 -6.21 3.24 -2.77
N ASP A 84 -6.23 3.99 -3.88
CA ASP A 84 -7.19 3.83 -4.97
C ASP A 84 -7.02 2.48 -5.67
N LEU A 85 -5.77 2.05 -5.85
CA LEU A 85 -5.45 0.73 -6.43
C LEU A 85 -5.90 -0.42 -5.50
N ALA A 86 -5.78 -0.27 -4.18
CA ALA A 86 -6.29 -1.24 -3.23
C ALA A 86 -7.83 -1.25 -3.23
N GLY A 87 -8.45 -0.07 -3.13
CA GLY A 87 -9.90 0.10 -3.05
C GLY A 87 -10.64 -0.37 -4.30
N LYS A 88 -10.16 -0.03 -5.50
CA LYS A 88 -10.76 -0.49 -6.76
C LYS A 88 -10.82 -2.01 -6.88
N ASP A 89 -9.81 -2.68 -6.31
CA ASP A 89 -9.64 -4.12 -6.39
C ASP A 89 -10.13 -4.82 -5.10
N GLY A 90 -10.83 -4.13 -4.19
CA GLY A 90 -11.37 -4.71 -2.95
C GLY A 90 -10.30 -5.32 -2.03
N ARG A 91 -9.05 -4.84 -2.11
CA ARG A 91 -7.93 -5.34 -1.32
C ARG A 91 -7.82 -4.59 0.00
N PHE A 92 -7.26 -5.25 1.00
CA PHE A 92 -6.87 -4.57 2.24
C PHE A 92 -5.81 -3.52 1.94
N LEU A 93 -5.90 -2.39 2.62
CA LEU A 93 -4.87 -1.35 2.63
C LEU A 93 -4.23 -1.33 4.02
N ARG A 94 -2.91 -1.42 4.07
CA ARG A 94 -2.19 -1.13 5.31
C ARG A 94 -1.55 0.23 5.17
N CYS A 95 -2.06 1.20 5.91
CA CYS A 95 -1.45 2.52 5.99
C CYS A 95 -0.11 2.43 6.72
N HIS A 96 0.90 3.09 6.18
CA HIS A 96 2.27 3.04 6.71
C HIS A 96 3.01 4.33 6.33
N THR A 97 3.42 5.18 7.27
CA THR A 97 3.28 5.14 8.73
C THR A 97 3.22 6.58 9.25
N LEU A 98 2.61 6.79 10.42
CA LEU A 98 2.44 8.13 10.97
C LEU A 98 3.74 8.65 11.59
N VAL A 99 4.31 7.93 12.56
CA VAL A 99 5.49 8.41 13.30
C VAL A 99 6.66 7.45 13.09
N TRP A 100 7.77 7.99 12.61
CA TRP A 100 9.02 7.25 12.41
C TRP A 100 10.22 8.21 12.42
N HIS A 101 11.39 7.74 12.85
CA HIS A 101 12.60 8.58 12.93
C HIS A 101 13.22 8.88 11.56
N SER A 102 12.86 8.11 10.53
CA SER A 102 13.36 8.26 9.16
C SER A 102 12.25 8.79 8.25
N GLN A 103 12.65 9.51 7.20
CA GLN A 103 11.72 10.11 6.23
C GLN A 103 10.70 11.05 6.89
N LEU A 104 11.19 11.83 7.85
CA LEU A 104 10.48 12.95 8.45
C LEU A 104 10.31 14.08 7.42
N ALA A 105 9.25 14.87 7.57
CA ALA A 105 9.13 16.12 6.82
C ALA A 105 10.27 17.09 7.21
N PRO A 106 10.77 17.92 6.27
CA PRO A 106 11.90 18.81 6.53
C PRO A 106 11.69 19.72 7.74
N TRP A 107 10.47 20.23 7.93
CA TRP A 107 10.14 21.09 9.06
C TRP A 107 10.22 20.35 10.41
N VAL A 108 9.85 19.07 10.47
CA VAL A 108 9.94 18.26 11.69
C VAL A 108 11.40 18.07 12.09
N ALA A 109 12.26 17.77 11.10
CA ALA A 109 13.69 17.56 11.31
C ALA A 109 14.43 18.85 11.68
N ALA A 110 13.98 20.00 11.18
CA ALA A 110 14.58 21.31 11.47
C ALA A 110 14.06 21.96 12.77
N THR A 111 12.94 21.49 13.31
CA THR A 111 12.32 22.07 14.51
C THR A 111 13.12 21.73 15.77
N ASN A 112 13.41 22.74 16.59
CA ASN A 112 13.97 22.54 17.93
C ASN A 112 12.84 22.25 18.92
N TRP A 113 12.57 20.96 19.16
CA TRP A 113 11.48 20.49 20.00
C TRP A 113 11.76 20.70 21.50
N THR A 114 10.70 20.98 22.27
CA THR A 114 10.71 20.79 23.74
C THR A 114 9.99 19.48 24.07
N LYS A 115 9.93 19.09 25.34
CA LYS A 115 9.21 17.88 25.74
C LYS A 115 7.70 18.00 25.50
N GLU A 116 7.15 19.21 25.52
CA GLU A 116 5.72 19.50 25.49
C GLU A 116 5.17 19.74 24.09
N THR A 117 6.01 20.18 23.14
CA THR A 117 5.58 20.57 21.80
C THR A 117 5.39 19.46 20.75
N PRO A 118 6.00 18.26 20.81
CA PRO A 118 5.89 17.27 19.72
C PRO A 118 4.53 16.60 19.64
N LYS A 119 3.75 16.57 20.74
CA LYS A 119 2.43 15.93 20.77
C LYS A 119 1.49 16.53 19.72
N ALA A 120 1.42 17.87 19.64
CA ALA A 120 0.56 18.56 18.69
C ALA A 120 0.96 18.30 17.23
N ALA A 121 2.26 18.17 16.96
CA ALA A 121 2.76 17.83 15.62
C ALA A 121 2.39 16.39 15.22
N MET A 122 2.53 15.45 16.15
CA MET A 122 2.18 14.04 15.91
C MET A 122 0.66 13.84 15.72
N GLU A 123 -0.16 14.52 16.52
CA GLU A 123 -1.64 14.49 16.39
C GLU A 123 -2.12 15.14 15.09
N GLY A 124 -1.36 16.08 14.53
CA GLY A 124 -1.66 16.66 13.21
C GLY A 124 -1.44 15.67 12.06
N ASN A 125 -0.43 14.80 12.18
CA ASN A 125 0.01 13.87 11.15
C ASN A 125 -0.82 12.58 11.13
N GLU A 126 -2.12 12.75 10.98
CA GLU A 126 -3.08 11.67 10.77
C GLU A 126 -3.46 11.57 9.28
N TRP A 127 -3.82 10.38 8.82
CA TRP A 127 -4.37 10.21 7.47
C TRP A 127 -5.73 10.89 7.39
N LYS A 128 -5.86 11.89 6.52
CA LYS A 128 -7.13 12.61 6.25
C LYS A 128 -7.62 12.40 4.81
N GLY A 129 -7.05 11.41 4.11
CA GLY A 129 -7.55 10.98 2.80
C GLY A 129 -8.83 10.16 2.93
N ARG A 130 -9.31 9.63 1.80
CA ARG A 130 -10.65 9.04 1.59
C ARG A 130 -11.31 8.45 2.85
N ASP A 131 -12.48 8.99 3.21
CA ASP A 131 -13.32 8.45 4.28
C ASP A 131 -13.82 7.05 3.89
N GLU A 132 -13.94 6.14 4.86
CA GLU A 132 -14.46 4.77 4.66
C GLU A 132 -15.84 4.72 3.96
N LYS A 133 -16.56 5.85 3.95
CA LYS A 133 -17.88 6.00 3.30
C LYS A 133 -17.83 6.26 1.80
N GLU A 134 -16.68 6.61 1.22
CA GLU A 134 -16.51 6.86 -0.22
C GLU A 134 -15.90 5.64 -0.96
N ALA A 135 -15.82 4.50 -0.28
CA ALA A 135 -15.32 3.23 -0.81
C ALA A 135 -16.44 2.24 -1.20
N ALA A 136 -17.71 2.65 -1.11
CA ALA A 136 -18.89 1.86 -1.49
C ALA A 136 -19.48 2.30 -2.82
#